data_AF-R1F126-F1
#
_entry.id   AF-R1F126-F1
#
_cell.length_a   1.000
_cell.length_b   1.000
_cell.length_c   1.000
_cell.angle_alpha   90.00
_cell.angle_beta   90.00
_cell.angle_gamma   90.00
#
_symmetry.space_group_name_H-M   'P 1'
#
loop_
_entity.id
_entity.type
_entity.pdbx_description
1 polymer ?
#
loop_
_entity_poly.entity_id
_entity_poly.type
_entity_poly.pdbx_seq_one_letter_code
_entity_poly.pdbx_strand_id
1 'polypeptide(L)' 'MKDHLVEIRSPVLFEEYLQSMGLPRACLEQEQEIYRQDRHLAAVRLIQGEMRFYLKAAELGKR' A
#
# COMPACT_ATOMS: atom_id res chain seq x y z
N MET A 1 -15.74 10.60 0.18
CA MET A 1 -14.49 11.40 0.06
C MET A 1 -13.48 10.53 -0.66
N LYS A 2 -12.89 10.99 -1.77
CA LYS A 2 -11.92 10.20 -2.54
C LYS A 2 -10.73 9.89 -1.65
N ASP A 3 -10.60 8.64 -1.26
CA ASP A 3 -9.40 8.11 -0.64
C ASP A 3 -8.25 8.28 -1.65
N HIS A 4 -7.43 9.31 -1.44
CA HIS A 4 -6.31 9.61 -2.33
C HIS A 4 -5.25 8.53 -2.13
N LEU A 5 -5.21 7.59 -3.07
CA LEU A 5 -4.14 6.62 -3.18
C LEU A 5 -2.95 7.28 -3.89
N VAL A 6 -1.77 7.17 -3.28
CA VAL A 6 -0.50 7.65 -3.80
C VAL A 6 0.28 6.44 -4.31
N GLU A 7 0.67 6.48 -5.58
CA GLU A 7 1.47 5.43 -6.19
C GLU A 7 2.91 5.45 -5.66
N ILE A 8 3.40 4.30 -5.22
CA ILE A 8 4.78 4.06 -4.83
C ILE A 8 5.42 3.20 -5.90
N ARG A 9 6.33 3.79 -6.67
CA ARG A 9 7.02 3.11 -7.78
C ARG A 9 8.16 2.18 -7.36
N SER A 10 8.37 2.02 -6.05
CA SER A 10 9.36 1.11 -5.50
C SER A 10 8.66 0.05 -4.64
N PRO A 11 8.66 -1.22 -5.07
CA PRO A 11 8.13 -2.33 -4.28
C PRO A 11 8.82 -2.45 -2.91
N VAL A 12 10.13 -2.17 -2.86
CA VAL A 12 10.93 -2.21 -1.62
C VAL A 12 10.47 -1.13 -0.64
N LEU A 13 10.34 0.13 -1.09
CA LEU A 13 9.89 1.22 -0.21
C LEU A 13 8.45 1.00 0.27
N PHE A 14 7.61 0.42 -0.58
CA PHE A 14 6.25 0.05 -0.21
C PHE A 14 6.25 -0.99 0.93
N GLU A 15 7.05 -2.05 0.79
CA GLU A 15 7.18 -3.10 1.80
C GLU A 15 7.75 -2.57 3.12
N GLU A 16 8.81 -1.77 3.07
CA GLU A 16 9.41 -1.12 4.24
C GLU A 16 8.41 -0.23 4.98
N TYR A 17 7.58 0.52 4.24
CA TYR A 17 6.54 1.35 4.84
C TYR A 17 5.51 0.50 5.58
N LEU A 18 5.00 -0.58 4.97
CA LEU A 18 4.06 -1.47 5.64
C LEU A 18 4.66 -2.10 6.90
N GLN A 19 5.93 -2.52 6.84
CA GLN A 19 6.64 -3.05 8.00
C GLN A 19 6.77 -2.01 9.12
N SER A 20 7.09 -0.76 8.79
CA SER A 20 7.14 0.34 9.77
C SER A 20 5.78 0.59 10.45
N MET A 21 4.68 0.27 9.78
CA MET A 21 3.32 0.34 10.30
C MET A 21 2.93 -0.91 11.12
N GLY A 22 3.85 -1.87 11.29
CA GLY A 22 3.63 -3.12 12.00
C GLY A 22 2.80 -4.14 11.24
N LEU A 23 2.71 -4.01 9.91
CA LEU A 23 2.07 -5.01 9.07
C LEU A 23 3.04 -6.14 8.71
N PRO A 24 2.56 -7.38 8.56
CA PRO A 24 3.36 -8.47 8.03
C PRO A 24 3.77 -8.18 6.58
N ARG A 25 4.79 -8.89 6.13
CA ARG A 25 5.29 -8.81 4.76
C ARG A 25 4.14 -9.05 3.76
N ALA A 26 3.89 -8.08 2.88
CA ALA A 26 2.83 -8.19 1.88
C ALA A 26 3.32 -8.98 0.67
N CYS A 27 2.46 -9.83 0.08
CA CYS A 27 2.78 -10.53 -1.16
C CYS A 27 2.63 -9.53 -2.33
N LEU A 28 3.75 -8.94 -2.76
CA LEU A 28 3.77 -7.93 -3.82
C LEU A 28 3.49 -8.49 -5.23
N GLU A 29 3.38 -9.81 -5.34
CA GLU A 29 3.15 -10.53 -6.60
C GLU A 29 1.67 -10.75 -6.89
N GLN A 30 0.76 -10.31 -6.00
CA GLN A 30 -0.68 -10.51 -6.16
C GLN A 30 -1.46 -9.21 -5.94
N GLU A 31 -2.61 -9.11 -6.60
CA GLU A 31 -3.55 -8.03 -6.35
C GLU A 31 -4.21 -8.21 -4.99
N GLN A 32 -4.09 -7.19 -4.12
CA GLN A 32 -4.62 -7.25 -2.76
C GLN A 32 -4.85 -5.86 -2.16
N GLU A 33 -5.80 -5.78 -1.24
CA GLU A 33 -6.00 -4.61 -0.37
C GLU A 33 -5.43 -4.93 1.02
N ILE A 34 -4.79 -3.94 1.62
CA ILE A 34 -4.06 -4.10 2.88
C ILE A 34 -4.68 -3.19 3.92
N TYR A 35 -5.11 -3.81 5.01
CA TYR A 35 -5.82 -3.16 6.11
C TYR A 35 -5.03 -3.27 7.41
N ARG A 36 -5.14 -2.25 8.27
CA ARG A 36 -4.69 -2.29 9.66
C ARG A 36 -5.81 -1.74 10.53
N GLN A 37 -6.23 -2.51 11.55
CA GLN A 37 -7.31 -2.12 12.46
C GLN A 37 -8.56 -1.65 11.68
N ASP A 38 -9.00 -2.45 10.71
CA ASP A 38 -10.14 -2.18 9.83
C ASP A 38 -10.02 -0.93 8.95
N ARG A 39 -8.84 -0.31 8.88
CA ARG A 39 -8.57 0.84 8.03
C ARG A 39 -7.77 0.41 6.81
N HIS A 40 -8.30 0.68 5.61
CA HIS A 40 -7.58 0.49 4.36
C HIS A 40 -6.34 1.39 4.36
N LEU A 41 -5.15 0.80 4.34
CA LEU A 41 -3.88 1.52 4.35
C LEU A 41 -3.24 1.58 2.96
N ALA A 42 -3.34 0.49 2.21
CA ALA A 42 -2.59 0.32 0.99
C ALA A 42 -3.27 -0.68 0.05
N ALA A 43 -2.94 -0.60 -1.23
CA ALA A 43 -3.40 -1.54 -2.23
C ALA A 43 -2.26 -1.92 -3.18
N VAL A 44 -2.30 -3.16 -3.63
CA VAL A 44 -1.49 -3.67 -4.73
C VAL A 44 -2.46 -4.00 -5.86
N ARG A 45 -2.25 -3.46 -7.06
CA ARG A 45 -3.14 -3.62 -8.22
C ARG A 45 -2.38 -4.07 -9.45
N LEU A 46 -2.99 -4.92 -10.26
CA LEU A 46 -2.46 -5.29 -11.58
C LEU A 46 -3.04 -4.34 -12.64
N ILE A 47 -2.22 -3.46 -13.20
CA ILE A 47 -2.64 -2.48 -14.21
C ILE A 47 -1.79 -2.69 -15.46
N GLN A 48 -2.45 -3.03 -16.57
CA GLN A 48 -1.79 -3.28 -17.86
C GLN A 48 -0.70 -4.37 -17.79
N GLY A 49 -0.86 -5.36 -16.90
CA GLY A 49 0.12 -6.43 -16.70
C GLY A 49 1.26 -6.07 -15.74
N GLU A 50 1.27 -4.85 -15.19
CA GLU A 50 2.26 -4.42 -14.21
C GLU A 50 1.66 -4.30 -12.81
N MET A 51 2.40 -4.78 -11.81
CA MET A 51 2.04 -4.59 -10.41
C MET A 51 2.33 -3.17 -9.98
N ARG A 52 1.30 -2.48 -9.47
CA ARG A 52 1.39 -1.12 -8.95
C ARG A 52 1.00 -1.08 -7.48
N PHE A 53 1.74 -0.30 -6.72
CA PHE A 53 1.66 -0.23 -5.27
C PHE A 53 1.15 1.13 -4.85
N TYR A 54 0.18 1.16 -3.95
CA TYR A 54 -0.53 2.38 -3.57
C TYR A 54 -0.63 2.50 -2.06
N LEU A 55 -0.28 3.66 -1.51
CA LEU A 55 -0.50 4.01 -0.11
C LEU A 55 -1.62 5.04 0.01
N LYS A 56 -2.44 4.93 1.06
CA LYS A 56 -3.47 5.92 1.33
C LYS A 56 -2.82 7.18 1.91
N ALA A 57 -3.05 8.33 1.27
CA ALA A 57 -2.41 9.60 1.64
C ALA A 57 -2.64 10.00 3.11
N ALA A 58 -3.79 9.62 3.68
CA ALA A 58 -4.13 9.87 5.08
C ALA A 58 -3.18 9.16 6.09
N GLU A 59 -2.42 8.16 5.63
CA GLU A 59 -1.44 7.42 6.45
C GLU A 59 -0.03 7.97 6.29
N LEU A 60 0.26 8.65 5.17
CA LEU A 60 1.58 9.24 4.92
C LEU A 60 1.87 10.45 5.83
N GLY A 61 0.81 11.14 6.31
CA GLY A 61 0.92 12.37 7.09
C GLY A 61 0.86 12.21 8.61
N LYS A 62 0.66 11.00 9.14
CA LYS A 62 0.63 10.77 10.60
C LYS A 62 2.05 10.47 11.10
N ARG A 63 2.84 11.51 11.34
CA ARG A 63 4.04 11.45 12.18
C ARG A 63 3.72 11.90 13.59
#